data_AF-A0A011Q4U3-F1
#
_entry.id   AF-A0A011Q4U3-F1
#
_cell.length_a   1.000
_cell.length_b   1.000
_cell.length_c   1.000
_cell.angle_alpha   90.00
_cell.angle_beta   90.00
_cell.angle_gamma   90.00
#
_symmetry.space_group_name_H-M   'P 1'
#
loop_
_entity.id
_entity.type
_entity.pdbx_description
1 polymer ?
#
loop_
_entity_poly.entity_id
_entity_poly.type
_entity_poly.pdbx_seq_one_letter_code
_entity_poly.pdbx_strand_id
1 'polypeptide(L)'
;MLLYHKPEGEIVSRNDPQHRPSVFTSLPRMAAGRWVAVGRLDFNTSGLLLLTTSGDLANRLMHPRYQLLREYAVRILGDLPDEARQRLLEGIELEDGLARFGSFQEAGGEGANRWYRVSLFEGRNREVRRMFEAVGVVVSRLIRVRYGPFVLPPGLKRGRVEELAEPVVRQLLVDFGMEPAGPRRPPPRAPSAAAVADGLIDSRHSPAAAGRFTRARFFVIIQRFSARPFWGHLTGDGLFAHFLFAAMDVHDILEKTVTGLGYELVDIERSPRGRVLRVFIDKPERPRGVDVEDCALVSNQLSRVLAVEEVDYDRLEVSSPGLDRLLKKVSDFERFAGSEITLKLRLPSSGRRNFSGTLCGVSDGKVRLRTDAGDMEVELGNIDRARLVPRFETMKSGGKPV
;
A
#
# COMPACT_ATOMS: atom_id res chain seq x y z
N MET A 1 16.39 -12.18 -20.08
CA MET A 1 15.18 -11.99 -19.23
C MET A 1 15.68 -11.52 -17.87
N LEU A 2 15.00 -10.59 -17.18
CA LEU A 2 15.46 -10.08 -15.90
C LEU A 2 14.58 -10.56 -14.74
N LEU A 3 15.23 -10.88 -13.62
CA LEU A 3 14.65 -10.96 -12.30
C LEU A 3 14.85 -9.60 -11.63
N TYR A 4 13.76 -8.90 -11.29
CA TYR A 4 13.82 -7.63 -10.60
C TYR A 4 13.32 -7.77 -9.17
N HIS A 5 14.13 -7.34 -8.20
CA HIS A 5 13.65 -7.21 -6.82
C HIS A 5 12.97 -5.85 -6.67
N LYS A 6 11.72 -5.77 -7.09
CA LYS A 6 10.91 -4.55 -7.03
C LYS A 6 10.83 -4.03 -5.59
N PRO A 7 11.19 -2.76 -5.32
CA PRO A 7 10.92 -2.13 -4.04
C PRO A 7 9.45 -1.72 -3.91
N GLU A 8 9.03 -1.38 -2.69
CA GLU A 8 7.81 -0.60 -2.50
C GLU A 8 8.03 0.82 -3.04
N GLY A 9 6.95 1.52 -3.40
CA GLY A 9 7.04 2.89 -3.92
C GLY A 9 7.26 3.00 -5.43
N GLU A 10 7.24 1.87 -6.15
CA GLU A 10 7.28 1.84 -7.62
C GLU A 10 6.02 1.23 -8.20
N ILE A 11 5.48 1.84 -9.26
CA ILE A 11 4.35 1.31 -10.03
C ILE A 11 4.83 0.43 -11.18
N VAL A 12 4.04 -0.60 -11.50
CA VAL A 12 4.22 -1.40 -12.72
C VAL A 12 3.35 -0.81 -13.85
N SER A 13 3.70 0.41 -14.27
CA SER A 13 3.10 1.08 -15.43
C SER A 13 4.12 1.94 -16.15
N ARG A 14 3.98 2.07 -17.47
CA ARG A 14 4.80 2.98 -18.30
C ARG A 14 4.23 4.39 -18.36
N ASN A 15 2.92 4.52 -18.21
CA ASN A 15 2.23 5.79 -18.24
C ASN A 15 1.38 5.87 -16.97
N ASP A 16 1.72 6.81 -16.11
CA ASP A 16 1.01 7.06 -14.87
C ASP A 16 0.59 8.52 -14.83
N PRO A 17 -0.72 8.82 -14.76
CA PRO A 17 -1.21 10.18 -14.70
C PRO A 17 -0.67 10.98 -13.50
N GLN A 18 -0.31 10.28 -12.41
CA GLN A 18 0.21 10.88 -11.18
C GLN A 18 1.75 10.97 -11.17
N HIS A 19 2.41 10.60 -12.28
CA HIS A 19 3.87 10.65 -12.43
C HIS A 19 4.66 9.94 -11.31
N ARG A 20 4.10 8.87 -10.73
CA ARG A 20 4.78 8.10 -9.68
C ARG A 20 6.00 7.35 -10.24
N PRO A 21 7.01 7.03 -9.39
CA PRO A 21 8.18 6.28 -9.81
C PRO A 21 7.80 4.94 -10.45
N SER A 22 8.30 4.66 -11.65
CA SER A 22 8.00 3.45 -12.40
C SER A 22 9.12 2.42 -12.28
N VAL A 23 8.75 1.13 -12.24
CA VAL A 23 9.71 0.02 -12.34
C VAL A 23 10.55 0.07 -13.62
N PHE A 24 10.11 0.80 -14.65
CA PHE A 24 10.81 0.93 -15.93
C PHE A 24 11.89 2.02 -15.92
N THR A 25 11.92 2.91 -14.93
CA THR A 25 12.84 4.06 -14.89
C THR A 25 14.28 3.61 -14.66
N SER A 26 14.49 2.60 -13.80
CA SER A 26 15.81 2.16 -13.34
C SER A 26 16.34 0.91 -14.08
N LEU A 27 15.70 0.52 -15.20
CA LEU A 27 16.09 -0.69 -15.94
C LEU A 27 17.24 -0.44 -16.92
N PRO A 28 18.05 -1.47 -17.24
CA PRO A 28 19.07 -1.38 -18.27
C PRO A 28 18.49 -0.88 -19.60
N ARG A 29 19.14 0.11 -20.21
CA ARG A 29 18.76 0.61 -21.53
C ARG A 29 19.09 -0.46 -22.59
N MET A 30 18.24 -0.56 -23.59
CA MET A 30 18.41 -1.50 -24.70
C MET A 30 18.57 -0.74 -26.01
N ALA A 31 19.46 -1.21 -26.89
CA ALA A 31 19.65 -0.63 -28.23
C ALA A 31 18.42 -0.82 -29.13
N ALA A 32 17.71 -1.94 -28.96
CA ALA A 32 16.47 -2.23 -29.68
C ALA A 32 15.49 -2.99 -28.79
N GLY A 33 14.21 -2.61 -28.87
CA GLY A 33 13.12 -3.24 -28.12
C GLY A 33 12.76 -2.52 -26.82
N ARG A 34 11.92 -3.17 -26.01
CA ARG A 34 11.46 -2.64 -24.71
C ARG A 34 11.25 -3.78 -23.72
N TRP A 35 11.47 -3.48 -22.44
CA TRP A 35 11.10 -4.37 -21.36
C TRP A 35 9.58 -4.50 -21.22
N VAL A 36 9.09 -5.70 -20.99
CA VAL A 36 7.70 -6.03 -20.74
C VAL A 36 7.65 -6.69 -19.37
N ALA A 37 6.86 -6.14 -18.45
CA ALA A 37 6.65 -6.73 -17.14
C ALA A 37 5.75 -7.95 -17.24
N VAL A 38 6.12 -9.03 -16.55
CA VAL A 38 5.28 -10.23 -16.40
C VAL A 38 4.37 -10.03 -15.19
N GLY A 39 3.16 -9.58 -15.48
CA GLY A 39 2.15 -9.24 -14.49
C GLY A 39 2.47 -7.92 -13.80
N ARG A 40 1.79 -7.69 -12.68
CA ARG A 40 1.96 -6.51 -11.85
C ARG A 40 2.26 -6.92 -10.40
N LEU A 41 2.90 -6.01 -9.69
CA LEU A 41 2.95 -5.97 -8.24
C LEU A 41 2.40 -4.61 -7.84
N ASP A 42 1.63 -4.59 -6.76
CA ASP A 42 1.07 -3.34 -6.24
C ASP A 42 2.20 -2.40 -5.81
N PHE A 43 1.86 -1.12 -5.70
CA PHE A 43 2.79 -0.07 -5.27
C PHE A 43 3.47 -0.39 -3.94
N ASN A 44 2.69 -0.90 -2.98
CA ASN A 44 3.12 -1.30 -1.62
C ASN A 44 3.46 -2.79 -1.50
N THR A 45 3.80 -3.44 -2.62
CA THR A 45 4.27 -4.83 -2.63
C THR A 45 5.67 -4.88 -3.21
N SER A 46 6.58 -5.51 -2.48
CA SER A 46 7.96 -5.74 -2.91
C SER A 46 8.18 -7.16 -3.41
N GLY A 47 9.37 -7.43 -3.94
CA GLY A 47 9.82 -8.77 -4.29
C GLY A 47 9.92 -9.00 -5.79
N LEU A 48 9.84 -10.25 -6.19
CA LEU A 48 10.17 -10.70 -7.54
C LEU A 48 9.18 -10.18 -8.59
N LEU A 49 9.66 -9.36 -9.51
CA LEU A 49 8.99 -8.99 -10.76
C LEU A 49 9.86 -9.48 -11.93
N LEU A 50 9.26 -10.19 -12.87
CA LEU A 50 9.98 -10.64 -14.06
C LEU A 50 9.82 -9.61 -15.17
N LEU A 51 10.90 -9.34 -15.91
CA LEU A 51 10.89 -8.48 -17.09
C LEU A 51 11.45 -9.25 -18.28
N THR A 52 10.79 -9.17 -19.42
CA THR A 52 11.19 -9.85 -20.66
C THR A 52 11.10 -8.92 -21.85
N THR A 53 11.81 -9.21 -22.92
CA THR A 53 11.70 -8.51 -24.20
C THR A 53 10.67 -9.16 -25.12
N SER A 54 10.16 -10.34 -24.77
CA SER A 54 9.15 -11.09 -25.53
C SER A 54 7.76 -10.89 -24.93
N GLY A 55 6.85 -10.28 -25.71
CA GLY A 55 5.45 -10.14 -25.34
C GLY A 55 4.74 -11.50 -25.24
N ASP A 56 5.08 -12.45 -26.11
CA ASP A 56 4.49 -13.79 -26.10
C ASP A 56 4.83 -14.56 -24.82
N LEU A 57 6.09 -14.47 -24.37
CA LEU A 57 6.52 -15.05 -23.11
C LEU A 57 5.81 -14.38 -21.93
N ALA A 58 5.71 -13.05 -21.93
CA ALA A 58 5.01 -12.33 -20.88
C ALA A 58 3.53 -12.76 -20.81
N ASN A 59 2.84 -12.82 -21.94
CA ASN A 59 1.46 -13.27 -22.03
C ASN A 59 1.30 -14.71 -21.54
N ARG A 60 2.19 -15.63 -21.97
CA ARG A 60 2.18 -17.03 -21.54
C ARG A 60 2.33 -17.17 -20.04
N LEU A 61 3.25 -16.42 -19.42
CA LEU A 61 3.45 -16.45 -17.97
C LEU A 61 2.35 -15.74 -17.17
N MET A 62 1.62 -14.80 -17.78
CA MET A 62 0.50 -14.11 -17.13
C MET A 62 -0.84 -14.84 -17.25
N HIS A 63 -1.02 -15.64 -18.31
CA HIS A 63 -2.33 -16.17 -18.67
C HIS A 63 -2.87 -17.14 -17.58
N PRO A 64 -4.09 -16.94 -17.06
CA PRO A 64 -4.64 -17.73 -15.95
C PRO A 64 -4.66 -19.25 -16.19
N ARG A 65 -4.86 -19.68 -17.45
CA ARG A 65 -4.86 -21.11 -17.85
C ARG A 65 -3.65 -21.92 -17.37
N TYR A 66 -2.50 -21.29 -17.17
CA TYR A 66 -1.28 -21.98 -16.76
C TYR A 66 -1.11 -22.09 -15.25
N GLN A 67 -1.96 -21.38 -14.48
CA GLN A 67 -2.04 -21.49 -13.04
C GLN A 67 -0.65 -21.46 -12.38
N LEU A 68 0.20 -20.51 -12.79
CA LEU A 68 1.57 -20.45 -12.28
C LEU A 68 1.53 -20.07 -10.80
N LEU A 69 2.25 -20.87 -10.00
CA LEU A 69 2.41 -20.66 -8.57
C LEU A 69 2.98 -19.27 -8.28
N ARG A 70 2.40 -18.56 -7.32
CA ARG A 70 2.93 -17.31 -6.77
C ARG A 70 3.09 -17.52 -5.28
N GLU A 71 4.31 -17.36 -4.78
CA GLU A 71 4.59 -17.51 -3.36
C GLU A 71 4.94 -16.15 -2.77
N TYR A 72 4.37 -15.88 -1.59
CA TYR A 72 4.54 -14.62 -0.88
C TYR A 72 5.02 -14.87 0.54
N ALA A 73 5.99 -14.08 0.96
CA ALA A 73 6.27 -13.86 2.38
C ALA A 73 5.39 -12.71 2.86
N VAL A 74 4.52 -13.01 3.82
CA VAL A 74 3.54 -12.11 4.40
C VAL A 74 3.92 -11.85 5.83
N ARG A 75 3.99 -10.59 6.23
CA ARG A 75 4.11 -10.21 7.64
C ARG A 75 2.82 -9.56 8.11
N ILE A 76 2.32 -10.01 9.24
CA ILE A 76 1.18 -9.42 9.93
C ILE A 76 1.63 -8.79 11.25
N LEU A 77 0.76 -7.98 11.84
CA LEU A 77 0.88 -7.50 13.21
C LEU A 77 -0.13 -8.26 14.08
N GLY A 78 0.31 -8.73 15.24
CA GLY A 78 -0.47 -9.62 16.11
C GLY A 78 -0.34 -11.08 15.69
N ASP A 79 -1.22 -11.90 16.25
CA ASP A 79 -1.29 -13.33 15.97
C ASP A 79 -2.43 -13.63 14.98
N LEU A 80 -2.30 -14.75 14.27
CA LEU A 80 -3.35 -15.28 13.39
C LEU A 80 -4.01 -16.47 14.10
N PRO A 81 -5.28 -16.37 14.51
CA PRO A 81 -5.99 -17.51 15.10
C PRO A 81 -6.00 -18.72 14.16
N ASP A 82 -5.94 -19.93 14.72
CA ASP A 82 -5.93 -21.17 13.93
C ASP A 82 -7.20 -21.32 13.08
N GLU A 83 -8.35 -20.84 13.56
CA GLU A 83 -9.61 -20.82 12.81
C GLU A 83 -9.51 -19.89 11.58
N ALA A 84 -8.85 -18.74 11.74
CA ALA A 84 -8.62 -17.82 10.63
C ALA A 84 -7.69 -18.45 9.59
N ARG A 85 -6.62 -19.11 10.03
CA ARG A 85 -5.72 -19.87 9.15
C ARG A 85 -6.47 -20.96 8.38
N GLN A 86 -7.34 -21.71 9.04
CA GLN A 86 -8.11 -22.77 8.41
C GLN A 86 -9.05 -22.23 7.34
N ARG A 87 -9.77 -21.13 7.62
CA ARG A 87 -10.61 -20.44 6.64
C ARG A 87 -9.83 -20.00 5.40
N LEU A 88 -8.61 -19.50 5.58
CA LEU A 88 -7.74 -19.10 4.46
C LEU A 88 -7.29 -20.28 3.57
N LEU A 89 -7.28 -21.51 4.10
CA LEU A 89 -6.95 -22.74 3.38
C LEU A 89 -8.18 -23.39 2.73
N GLU A 90 -9.32 -23.40 3.42
CA GLU A 90 -10.58 -23.97 2.92
C GLU A 90 -11.19 -23.09 1.82
N GLY A 91 -11.12 -21.78 2.02
CA GLY A 91 -11.61 -20.78 1.09
C GLY A 91 -12.38 -19.68 1.80
N ILE A 92 -12.18 -18.44 1.33
CA ILE A 92 -12.87 -17.26 1.83
C ILE A 92 -13.53 -16.51 0.69
N GLU A 93 -14.76 -16.07 0.91
CA GLU A 93 -15.48 -15.23 -0.05
C GLU A 93 -14.87 -13.83 -0.09
N LEU A 94 -14.49 -13.41 -1.29
CA LEU A 94 -14.11 -12.04 -1.61
C LEU A 94 -15.12 -11.45 -2.59
N GLU A 95 -15.09 -10.13 -2.80
CA GLU A 95 -16.02 -9.43 -3.71
C GLU A 95 -16.06 -9.99 -5.14
N ASP A 96 -14.94 -10.49 -5.63
CA ASP A 96 -14.75 -11.07 -6.97
C ASP A 96 -14.76 -12.63 -6.96
N GLY A 97 -15.26 -13.24 -5.88
CA GLY A 97 -15.49 -14.68 -5.71
C GLY A 97 -14.58 -15.39 -4.70
N LEU A 98 -14.80 -16.69 -4.51
CA LEU A 98 -14.03 -17.53 -3.58
C LEU A 98 -12.52 -17.50 -3.87
N ALA A 99 -11.70 -17.36 -2.82
CA ALA A 99 -10.24 -17.41 -2.89
C ALA A 99 -9.68 -18.31 -1.80
N ARG A 100 -8.60 -19.05 -2.09
CA ARG A 100 -7.92 -19.92 -1.11
C ARG A 100 -6.43 -20.02 -1.35
N PHE A 101 -5.65 -20.20 -0.30
CA PHE A 101 -4.22 -20.45 -0.44
C PHE A 101 -3.96 -21.91 -0.81
N GLY A 102 -3.02 -22.13 -1.73
CA GLY A 102 -2.52 -23.46 -2.06
C GLY A 102 -1.64 -24.04 -0.95
N SER A 103 -0.96 -23.19 -0.18
CA SER A 103 -0.19 -23.56 1.00
C SER A 103 -0.13 -22.40 1.98
N PHE A 104 -0.08 -22.71 3.27
CA PHE A 104 0.06 -21.72 4.34
C PHE A 104 1.01 -22.26 5.42
N GLN A 105 2.19 -21.66 5.51
CA GLN A 105 3.26 -22.09 6.42
C GLN A 105 3.70 -20.92 7.31
N GLU A 106 3.92 -21.18 8.59
CA GLU A 106 4.57 -20.22 9.47
C GLU A 106 6.05 -20.09 9.10
N ALA A 107 6.57 -18.87 9.14
CA ALA A 107 7.96 -18.54 8.82
C ALA A 107 8.66 -17.84 10.00
N GLY A 108 8.09 -17.93 11.20
CA GLY A 108 8.62 -17.33 12.43
C GLY A 108 8.15 -15.89 12.66
N GLY A 109 8.82 -15.19 13.58
CA GLY A 109 8.44 -13.84 13.97
C GLY A 109 9.10 -13.41 15.28
N GLU A 110 9.19 -12.10 15.49
CA GLU A 110 9.72 -11.50 16.72
C GLU A 110 8.74 -10.45 17.25
N GLY A 111 8.54 -10.47 18.57
CA GLY A 111 7.55 -9.62 19.24
C GLY A 111 6.15 -9.83 18.65
N ALA A 112 5.47 -8.72 18.35
CA ALA A 112 4.12 -8.75 17.77
C ALA A 112 4.10 -9.01 16.25
N ASN A 113 5.23 -9.30 15.59
CA ASN A 113 5.25 -9.53 14.14
C ASN A 113 5.34 -11.01 13.84
N ARG A 114 4.38 -11.53 13.05
CA ARG A 114 4.40 -12.91 12.55
C ARG A 114 4.60 -12.94 11.05
N TRP A 115 5.41 -13.87 10.58
CA TRP A 115 5.67 -14.12 9.18
C TRP A 115 5.05 -15.44 8.74
N TYR A 116 4.47 -15.40 7.55
CA TYR A 116 3.89 -16.56 6.89
C TYR A 116 4.38 -16.64 5.45
N ARG A 117 4.51 -17.86 4.95
CA ARG A 117 4.72 -18.17 3.54
C ARG A 117 3.43 -18.73 2.99
N VAL A 118 2.84 -18.02 2.03
CA VAL A 118 1.57 -18.39 1.40
C VAL A 118 1.73 -18.54 -0.10
N SER A 119 0.91 -19.39 -0.72
CA SER A 119 0.93 -19.57 -2.17
C SER A 119 -0.43 -19.49 -2.82
N LEU A 120 -0.46 -18.98 -4.05
CA LEU A 120 -1.63 -18.85 -4.90
C LEU A 120 -1.32 -19.35 -6.31
N PHE A 121 -2.34 -19.81 -7.03
CA PHE A 121 -2.22 -20.20 -8.44
C PHE A 121 -2.86 -19.17 -9.40
N GLU A 122 -3.59 -18.22 -8.83
CA GLU A 122 -4.17 -17.05 -9.50
C GLU A 122 -3.45 -15.77 -9.07
N GLY A 123 -3.95 -14.62 -9.53
CA GLY A 123 -3.32 -13.32 -9.30
C GLY A 123 -4.32 -12.20 -9.46
N ARG A 124 -5.43 -12.28 -8.71
CA ARG A 124 -6.45 -11.23 -8.67
C ARG A 124 -5.90 -9.98 -7.99
N ASN A 125 -6.54 -8.83 -8.19
CA ASN A 125 -6.06 -7.58 -7.63
C ASN A 125 -6.01 -7.67 -6.09
N ARG A 126 -4.85 -7.36 -5.50
CA ARG A 126 -4.59 -7.34 -4.05
C ARG A 126 -5.04 -8.59 -3.28
N GLU A 127 -5.11 -9.72 -3.96
CA GLU A 127 -5.77 -10.95 -3.48
C GLU A 127 -5.26 -11.41 -2.11
N VAL A 128 -3.95 -11.52 -1.93
CA VAL A 128 -3.35 -11.90 -0.62
C VAL A 128 -3.80 -10.95 0.49
N ARG A 129 -3.80 -9.64 0.26
CA ARG A 129 -4.17 -8.66 1.30
C ARG A 129 -5.65 -8.78 1.66
N ARG A 130 -6.52 -8.89 0.65
CA ARG A 130 -7.96 -9.02 0.85
C ARG A 130 -8.33 -10.33 1.56
N MET A 131 -7.63 -11.42 1.28
CA MET A 131 -7.83 -12.67 2.02
C MET A 131 -7.52 -12.53 3.51
N PHE A 132 -6.37 -11.96 3.87
CA PHE A 132 -6.02 -11.72 5.28
C PHE A 132 -6.98 -10.72 5.96
N GLU A 133 -7.39 -9.68 5.24
CA GLU A 133 -8.35 -8.67 5.73
C GLU A 133 -9.73 -9.29 6.01
N ALA A 134 -10.20 -10.21 5.17
CA ALA A 134 -11.47 -10.90 5.35
C ALA A 134 -11.49 -11.86 6.57
N VAL A 135 -10.32 -12.18 7.15
CA VAL A 135 -10.22 -12.84 8.45
C VAL A 135 -9.85 -11.89 9.60
N GLY A 136 -9.91 -10.58 9.38
CA GLY A 136 -9.68 -9.55 10.40
C GLY A 136 -8.21 -9.23 10.67
N VAL A 137 -7.30 -9.62 9.76
CA VAL A 137 -5.85 -9.44 9.96
C VAL A 137 -5.25 -8.54 8.89
N VAL A 138 -4.48 -7.54 9.33
CA VAL A 138 -3.83 -6.58 8.43
C VAL A 138 -2.42 -7.02 8.05
N VAL A 139 -2.14 -7.03 6.75
CA VAL A 139 -0.80 -7.34 6.20
C VAL A 139 0.10 -6.10 6.28
N SER A 140 1.06 -6.12 7.21
CA SER A 140 2.05 -5.05 7.39
C SER A 140 3.18 -5.09 6.36
N ARG A 141 3.46 -6.25 5.76
CA ARG A 141 4.42 -6.38 4.67
C ARG A 141 4.09 -7.54 3.75
N LEU A 142 4.24 -7.33 2.45
CA LEU A 142 4.03 -8.37 1.44
C LEU A 142 5.20 -8.39 0.47
N ILE A 143 5.83 -9.56 0.33
CA ILE A 143 6.97 -9.76 -0.55
C ILE A 143 6.70 -10.98 -1.43
N ARG A 144 6.65 -10.80 -2.76
CA ARG A 144 6.60 -11.96 -3.66
C ARG A 144 7.98 -12.60 -3.73
N VAL A 145 8.10 -13.85 -3.28
CA VAL A 145 9.38 -14.58 -3.22
C VAL A 145 9.52 -15.60 -4.34
N ARG A 146 8.43 -15.96 -5.02
CA ARG A 146 8.44 -16.87 -6.18
C ARG A 146 7.35 -16.52 -7.19
N TYR A 147 7.64 -16.75 -8.47
CA TYR A 147 6.68 -16.74 -9.57
C TYR A 147 6.98 -17.93 -10.51
N GLY A 148 6.11 -18.94 -10.50
CA GLY A 148 6.31 -20.22 -11.17
C GLY A 148 7.67 -20.85 -10.80
N PRO A 149 8.54 -21.12 -11.77
CA PRO A 149 9.88 -21.68 -11.52
C PRO A 149 10.88 -20.61 -11.04
N PHE A 150 10.55 -19.34 -11.11
CA PHE A 150 11.45 -18.24 -10.75
C PHE A 150 11.37 -17.94 -9.25
N VAL A 151 12.50 -18.01 -8.57
CA VAL A 151 12.64 -17.67 -7.15
C VAL A 151 13.41 -16.36 -7.03
N LEU A 152 13.05 -15.52 -6.06
CA LEU A 152 13.80 -14.32 -5.73
C LEU A 152 15.19 -14.71 -5.22
N PRO A 153 16.29 -14.36 -5.92
CA PRO A 153 17.62 -14.74 -5.48
C PRO A 153 17.94 -14.10 -4.12
N PRO A 154 18.45 -14.85 -3.11
CA PRO A 154 18.71 -14.30 -1.78
C PRO A 154 19.68 -13.12 -1.76
N GLY A 155 20.66 -13.10 -2.68
CA GLY A 155 21.64 -12.02 -2.81
C GLY A 155 21.17 -10.82 -3.62
N LEU A 156 20.01 -10.89 -4.28
CA LEU A 156 19.51 -9.81 -5.11
C LEU A 156 18.91 -8.70 -4.24
N LYS A 157 19.64 -7.59 -4.11
CA LYS A 157 19.19 -6.42 -3.34
C LYS A 157 17.96 -5.76 -3.98
N ARG A 158 17.15 -5.09 -3.16
CA ARG A 158 16.00 -4.30 -3.63
C ARG A 158 16.42 -3.23 -4.64
N GLY A 159 15.56 -3.00 -5.63
CA GLY A 159 15.83 -2.06 -6.73
C GLY A 159 16.89 -2.55 -7.72
N ARG A 160 17.41 -3.78 -7.56
CA ARG A 160 18.39 -4.36 -8.48
C ARG A 160 17.76 -5.43 -9.36
N VAL A 161 18.37 -5.59 -10.53
CA VAL A 161 18.05 -6.64 -11.51
C VAL A 161 19.17 -7.66 -11.55
N GLU A 162 18.79 -8.90 -11.83
CA GLU A 162 19.68 -9.97 -12.26
C GLU A 162 19.21 -10.46 -13.63
N GLU A 163 20.14 -10.58 -14.58
CA GLU A 163 19.83 -11.12 -15.90
C GLU A 163 20.01 -12.64 -15.91
N LEU A 164 18.98 -13.36 -16.34
CA LEU A 164 19.07 -14.79 -16.57
C LEU A 164 19.86 -15.09 -17.84
N ALA A 165 20.78 -16.04 -17.73
CA ALA A 165 21.55 -16.55 -18.86
C ALA A 165 20.65 -17.12 -19.95
N GLU A 166 21.04 -16.91 -21.21
CA GLU A 166 20.25 -17.31 -22.38
C GLU A 166 19.87 -18.81 -22.40
N PRO A 167 20.78 -19.77 -22.06
CA PRO A 167 20.42 -21.18 -22.03
C PRO A 167 19.30 -21.50 -21.04
N VAL A 168 19.29 -20.84 -19.89
CA VAL A 168 18.25 -21.01 -18.86
C VAL A 168 16.91 -20.51 -19.38
N VAL A 169 16.89 -19.33 -20.03
CA VAL A 169 15.67 -18.78 -20.63
C VAL A 169 15.15 -19.67 -21.75
N ARG A 170 16.03 -20.22 -22.60
CA ARG A 170 15.64 -21.16 -23.66
C ARG A 170 15.04 -22.45 -23.09
N GLN A 171 15.65 -23.03 -22.07
CA GLN A 171 15.10 -24.22 -21.43
C GLN A 171 13.71 -23.95 -20.85
N LEU A 172 13.54 -22.82 -20.16
CA LEU A 172 12.23 -22.41 -19.64
C LEU A 172 11.20 -22.22 -20.75
N LEU A 173 11.58 -21.63 -21.90
CA LEU A 173 10.70 -21.52 -23.06
C LEU A 173 10.21 -22.90 -23.52
N VAL A 174 11.12 -23.88 -23.63
CA VAL A 174 10.80 -25.26 -24.01
C VAL A 174 9.89 -25.93 -22.97
N ASP A 175 10.20 -25.80 -21.67
CA ASP A 175 9.40 -26.38 -20.59
C ASP A 175 7.97 -25.81 -20.56
N PHE A 176 7.81 -24.54 -20.94
CA PHE A 176 6.51 -23.91 -21.09
C PHE A 176 5.85 -24.21 -22.44
N GLY A 177 6.45 -25.00 -23.33
CA GLY A 177 5.92 -25.38 -24.65
C GLY A 177 5.95 -24.24 -25.68
N MET A 178 6.98 -23.39 -25.61
CA MET A 178 7.29 -22.35 -26.59
C MET A 178 8.51 -22.74 -27.43
N GLU A 179 8.43 -22.56 -28.74
CA GLU A 179 9.59 -22.61 -29.63
C GLU A 179 10.51 -21.41 -29.31
N PRO A 180 11.80 -21.63 -28.96
CA PRO A 180 12.73 -20.52 -28.77
C PRO A 180 12.89 -19.80 -30.11
N ALA A 181 12.75 -18.47 -30.10
CA ALA A 181 12.98 -17.67 -31.31
C ALA A 181 14.40 -17.95 -31.83
N GLY A 182 14.51 -18.42 -33.07
CA GLY A 182 15.80 -18.57 -33.75
C GLY A 182 16.56 -17.23 -33.80
N PRO A 183 17.88 -17.25 -34.08
CA PRO A 183 18.65 -16.01 -34.19
C PRO A 183 17.96 -15.05 -35.15
N ARG A 184 17.65 -13.82 -34.69
CA ARG A 184 17.02 -12.79 -35.52
C ARG A 184 17.91 -12.55 -36.73
N ARG A 185 17.43 -12.92 -37.91
CA ARG A 185 18.05 -12.53 -39.18
C ARG A 185 18.08 -10.99 -39.21
N PRO A 186 19.20 -10.35 -39.56
CA PRO A 186 19.23 -8.90 -39.68
C PRO A 186 18.11 -8.46 -40.65
N PRO A 187 17.53 -7.27 -40.45
CA PRO A 187 16.48 -6.78 -41.33
C PRO A 187 17.00 -6.85 -42.78
N PRO A 188 16.18 -7.30 -43.75
CA PRO A 188 16.60 -7.28 -45.14
C PRO A 188 17.00 -5.85 -45.47
N ARG A 189 18.22 -5.67 -45.98
CA ARG A 189 18.63 -4.39 -46.57
C ARG A 189 17.54 -4.01 -47.57
N ALA A 190 17.00 -2.80 -47.44
CA ALA A 190 16.06 -2.27 -48.42
C ALA A 190 16.67 -2.47 -49.82
N PRO A 191 15.90 -2.98 -50.79
CA PRO A 191 16.42 -3.14 -52.14
C PRO A 191 16.82 -1.75 -52.66
N SER A 192 18.07 -1.63 -53.12
CA SER A 192 18.48 -0.47 -53.92
C SER A 192 17.56 -0.36 -55.13
N ALA A 193 17.16 0.86 -55.47
CA ALA A 193 16.23 1.19 -56.56
C ALA A 193 16.80 0.93 -57.98
N ALA A 194 17.28 -0.29 -58.24
CA ALA A 194 17.80 -0.72 -59.53
C ALA A 194 17.54 -2.22 -59.71
N ALA A 195 16.27 -2.58 -59.91
CA ALA A 195 15.84 -3.79 -60.65
C ALA A 195 14.30 -3.84 -60.65
N VAL A 196 13.68 -2.97 -61.42
CA VAL A 196 12.30 -3.17 -61.91
C VAL A 196 12.43 -3.40 -63.41
N ALA A 197 12.61 -4.66 -63.81
CA ALA A 197 12.36 -5.17 -65.15
C ALA A 197 12.62 -6.68 -65.16
N ASP A 198 11.55 -7.46 -65.05
CA ASP A 198 11.21 -8.54 -66.01
C ASP A 198 10.40 -9.66 -65.35
N GLY A 199 9.34 -10.06 -66.06
CA GLY A 199 9.01 -11.48 -66.17
C GLY A 199 7.86 -12.03 -65.34
N LEU A 200 6.66 -11.79 -65.85
CA LEU A 200 5.46 -12.63 -65.85
C LEU A 200 5.60 -14.18 -65.61
N ILE A 201 4.54 -14.74 -64.98
CA ILE A 201 4.03 -16.16 -65.01
C ILE A 201 4.78 -17.12 -64.04
N ASP A 202 4.19 -17.94 -63.16
CA ASP A 202 3.05 -18.85 -63.32
C ASP A 202 2.32 -19.15 -61.99
N SER A 203 1.05 -19.47 -62.16
CA SER A 203 0.11 -20.13 -61.26
C SER A 203 0.47 -21.57 -60.91
N ARG A 204 -0.10 -22.04 -59.79
CA ARG A 204 -0.21 -23.44 -59.28
C ARG A 204 0.92 -23.93 -58.36
N HIS A 205 0.61 -24.02 -57.06
CA HIS A 205 0.50 -25.29 -56.30
C HIS A 205 0.38 -24.99 -54.79
N SER A 206 -0.79 -25.28 -54.21
CA SER A 206 -0.86 -25.77 -52.82
C SER A 206 -0.34 -27.20 -52.78
N PRO A 207 0.20 -27.63 -51.63
CA PRO A 207 -0.60 -28.57 -50.88
C PRO A 207 -0.68 -28.24 -49.38
N ALA A 208 -1.84 -28.62 -48.84
CA ALA A 208 -2.09 -28.75 -47.42
C ALA A 208 -1.15 -29.78 -46.78
N ALA A 209 -0.73 -29.53 -45.55
CA ALA A 209 -0.25 -30.57 -44.63
C ALA A 209 -0.92 -30.38 -43.27
N ALA A 210 -2.00 -31.11 -43.08
CA ALA A 210 -2.62 -31.38 -41.79
C ALA A 210 -1.66 -32.26 -40.96
N GLY A 211 -1.08 -31.69 -39.91
CA GLY A 211 -0.29 -32.41 -38.91
C GLY A 211 -1.12 -32.64 -37.65
N ARG A 212 -1.42 -33.92 -37.40
CA ARG A 212 -2.29 -34.41 -36.33
C ARG A 212 -1.77 -34.07 -34.93
N PHE A 213 -2.70 -33.68 -34.07
CA PHE A 213 -2.54 -33.69 -32.62
C PHE A 213 -2.30 -35.11 -32.12
N THR A 214 -1.18 -35.34 -31.44
CA THR A 214 -0.97 -36.52 -30.60
C THR A 214 -0.74 -36.08 -29.15
N ARG A 215 -1.75 -36.36 -28.32
CA ARG A 215 -1.67 -36.45 -26.86
C ARG A 215 -0.60 -37.48 -26.48
N ALA A 216 0.57 -37.05 -26.04
CA ALA A 216 1.44 -37.78 -25.11
C ALA A 216 2.75 -37.01 -24.93
N ARG A 217 2.92 -36.43 -23.74
CA ARG A 217 4.17 -36.08 -23.03
C ARG A 217 3.96 -34.83 -22.18
N PHE A 218 3.17 -35.00 -21.13
CA PHE A 218 3.06 -34.04 -20.03
C PHE A 218 2.84 -34.85 -18.75
N PHE A 219 3.87 -35.60 -18.38
CA PHE A 219 3.92 -36.35 -17.13
C PHE A 219 5.38 -36.66 -16.86
N VAL A 220 6.10 -35.75 -16.21
CA VAL A 220 7.23 -35.98 -15.30
C VAL A 220 7.62 -34.60 -14.74
N ILE A 221 7.75 -34.54 -13.41
CA ILE A 221 7.99 -33.39 -12.52
C ILE A 221 6.68 -32.82 -11.94
N ILE A 222 6.59 -32.93 -10.61
CA ILE A 222 5.45 -32.71 -9.70
C ILE A 222 4.67 -34.00 -9.40
N GLN A 223 5.27 -34.88 -8.59
CA GLN A 223 4.59 -35.57 -7.46
C GLN A 223 5.61 -36.28 -6.54
N ARG A 224 5.74 -35.74 -5.31
CA ARG A 224 5.96 -36.41 -4.01
C ARG A 224 5.67 -35.28 -3.01
N PHE A 225 4.50 -35.19 -2.36
CA PHE A 225 3.91 -36.13 -1.42
C PHE A 225 2.37 -36.11 -1.50
N SER A 226 1.76 -37.30 -1.37
CA SER A 226 0.35 -37.58 -1.07
C SER A 226 0.00 -37.16 0.38
N ALA A 227 -1.25 -36.91 0.80
CA ALA A 227 -2.47 -37.64 0.48
C ALA A 227 -3.76 -36.80 0.69
N ARG A 228 -4.83 -37.18 -0.03
CA ARG A 228 -6.26 -36.78 0.12
C ARG A 228 -7.01 -37.83 0.97
N PRO A 229 -8.28 -37.63 1.42
CA PRO A 229 -9.54 -37.66 0.60
C PRO A 229 -10.57 -36.57 1.06
N PHE A 230 -11.81 -36.35 0.58
CA PHE A 230 -12.65 -36.56 -0.63
C PHE A 230 -14.08 -36.03 -0.28
N TRP A 231 -14.99 -35.85 -1.28
CA TRP A 231 -16.40 -35.34 -1.25
C TRP A 231 -16.61 -33.81 -1.23
N GLY A 232 -17.58 -33.19 -1.93
CA GLY A 232 -18.67 -33.64 -2.81
C GLY A 232 -19.60 -32.44 -3.14
N HIS A 233 -20.22 -32.47 -4.33
CA HIS A 233 -21.12 -31.53 -5.02
C HIS A 233 -22.03 -30.52 -4.26
N LEU A 234 -22.32 -29.37 -4.92
CA LEU A 234 -23.66 -28.81 -5.30
C LEU A 234 -23.48 -27.33 -5.79
N THR A 235 -23.61 -27.02 -7.09
CA THR A 235 -24.76 -26.41 -7.82
C THR A 235 -25.31 -25.07 -7.30
N GLY A 236 -25.43 -24.08 -8.19
CA GLY A 236 -26.42 -23.01 -8.06
C GLY A 236 -25.92 -21.60 -8.39
N ASP A 237 -25.97 -21.26 -9.68
CA ASP A 237 -26.36 -19.98 -10.29
C ASP A 237 -26.11 -18.66 -9.55
N GLY A 238 -25.30 -17.81 -10.18
CA GLY A 238 -25.23 -16.38 -9.88
C GLY A 238 -26.34 -15.58 -10.55
N LEU A 239 -26.57 -14.38 -10.00
CA LEU A 239 -26.88 -13.09 -10.66
C LEU A 239 -27.31 -12.12 -9.54
N PHE A 240 -26.39 -11.34 -8.96
CA PHE A 240 -25.97 -9.98 -9.36
C PHE A 240 -26.96 -8.85 -9.05
N ALA A 241 -26.39 -7.73 -8.55
CA ALA A 241 -26.89 -6.35 -8.34
C ALA A 241 -27.06 -5.99 -6.83
N HIS A 242 -26.58 -4.88 -6.27
CA HIS A 242 -25.90 -3.67 -6.76
C HIS A 242 -25.51 -2.78 -5.54
N PHE A 243 -24.40 -2.00 -5.60
CA PHE A 243 -24.04 -0.79 -4.78
C PHE A 243 -23.74 -0.96 -3.26
N LEU A 244 -22.83 -0.24 -2.57
CA LEU A 244 -22.29 1.14 -2.70
C LEU A 244 -20.97 1.25 -1.88
N PHE A 245 -19.86 1.75 -2.47
CA PHE A 245 -18.63 2.13 -1.74
C PHE A 245 -18.86 3.47 -1.02
N ALA A 246 -18.78 3.51 0.31
CA ALA A 246 -18.68 4.76 1.06
C ALA A 246 -17.20 5.09 1.28
N ALA A 247 -16.71 6.14 0.62
CA ALA A 247 -15.39 6.70 0.89
C ALA A 247 -15.36 7.26 2.32
N MET A 248 -14.45 6.77 3.17
CA MET A 248 -14.30 7.31 4.51
C MET A 248 -13.66 8.71 4.46
N ASP A 249 -14.20 9.64 5.24
CA ASP A 249 -13.57 10.96 5.40
C ASP A 249 -12.21 10.77 6.07
N VAL A 250 -11.21 11.54 5.63
CA VAL A 250 -9.87 11.51 6.21
C VAL A 250 -9.89 11.86 7.69
N HIS A 251 -10.82 12.70 8.13
CA HIS A 251 -11.02 12.94 9.56
C HIS A 251 -11.31 11.63 10.30
N ASP A 252 -12.26 10.82 9.80
CA ASP A 252 -12.62 9.53 10.41
C ASP A 252 -11.47 8.52 10.37
N ILE A 253 -10.71 8.50 9.27
CA ILE A 253 -9.54 7.64 9.12
C ILE A 253 -8.49 7.98 10.18
N LEU A 254 -8.19 9.27 10.34
CA LEU A 254 -7.23 9.77 11.33
C LEU A 254 -7.73 9.52 12.75
N GLU A 255 -8.99 9.82 13.04
CA GLU A 255 -9.58 9.66 14.37
C GLU A 255 -9.58 8.20 14.81
N LYS A 256 -10.06 7.27 13.96
CA LYS A 256 -10.03 5.83 14.26
C LYS A 256 -8.62 5.29 14.46
N THR A 257 -7.67 5.75 13.65
CA THR A 257 -6.29 5.24 13.73
C THR A 257 -5.57 5.76 14.97
N VAL A 258 -5.69 7.05 15.28
CA VAL A 258 -5.04 7.66 16.45
C VAL A 258 -5.63 7.12 17.74
N THR A 259 -6.96 7.02 17.83
CA THR A 259 -7.65 6.44 19.00
C THR A 259 -7.36 4.96 19.17
N GLY A 260 -7.29 4.18 18.09
CA GLY A 260 -6.91 2.77 18.12
C GLY A 260 -5.48 2.51 18.61
N LEU A 261 -4.60 3.51 18.53
CA LEU A 261 -3.25 3.46 19.09
C LEU A 261 -3.18 3.92 20.56
N GLY A 262 -4.31 4.32 21.16
CA GLY A 262 -4.37 4.83 22.52
C GLY A 262 -3.92 6.30 22.66
N TYR A 263 -4.13 7.10 21.62
CA TYR A 263 -3.90 8.55 21.63
C TYR A 263 -5.20 9.30 21.32
N GLU A 264 -5.30 10.54 21.78
CA GLU A 264 -6.37 11.47 21.46
C GLU A 264 -5.99 12.24 20.19
N LEU A 265 -6.87 12.27 19.18
CA LEU A 265 -6.71 13.18 18.04
C LEU A 265 -7.19 14.58 18.45
N VAL A 266 -6.27 15.53 18.53
CA VAL A 266 -6.55 16.90 18.99
C VAL A 266 -6.96 17.81 17.85
N ASP A 267 -6.19 17.81 16.76
CA ASP A 267 -6.48 18.64 15.60
C ASP A 267 -5.86 18.12 14.31
N ILE A 268 -6.41 18.55 13.18
CA ILE A 268 -5.90 18.28 11.83
C ILE A 268 -5.83 19.61 11.07
N GLU A 269 -4.64 19.99 10.62
CA GLU A 269 -4.45 21.14 9.73
C GLU A 269 -4.02 20.68 8.34
N ARG A 270 -4.63 21.27 7.29
CA ARG A 270 -4.23 21.06 5.89
C ARG A 270 -3.74 22.36 5.28
N SER A 271 -2.54 22.33 4.71
CA SER A 271 -2.05 23.48 3.94
C SER A 271 -2.74 23.55 2.58
N PRO A 272 -3.36 24.69 2.21
CA PRO A 272 -4.06 24.84 0.93
C PRO A 272 -3.14 24.86 -0.30
N ARG A 273 -1.83 25.03 -0.13
CA ARG A 273 -0.86 25.12 -1.24
C ARG A 273 0.30 24.14 -1.17
N GLY A 274 0.54 23.50 -0.03
CA GLY A 274 1.72 22.65 0.20
C GLY A 274 1.43 21.18 0.45
N ARG A 275 0.17 20.72 0.30
CA ARG A 275 -0.28 19.34 0.60
C ARG A 275 0.29 18.77 1.92
N VAL A 276 0.58 19.64 2.88
CA VAL A 276 1.06 19.23 4.21
C VAL A 276 -0.17 18.90 5.04
N LEU A 277 -0.20 17.69 5.56
CA LEU A 277 -1.17 17.22 6.54
C LEU A 277 -0.50 17.24 7.91
N ARG A 278 -0.95 18.13 8.79
CA ARG A 278 -0.52 18.19 10.18
C ARG A 278 -1.56 17.52 11.05
N VAL A 279 -1.11 16.61 11.89
CA VAL A 279 -1.94 15.87 12.82
C VAL A 279 -1.41 16.11 14.23
N PHE A 280 -2.25 16.65 15.08
CA PHE A 280 -1.95 16.92 16.47
C PHE A 280 -2.55 15.83 17.34
N ILE A 281 -1.70 15.20 18.17
CA ILE A 281 -2.09 14.09 19.03
C ILE A 281 -1.75 14.37 20.49
N ASP A 282 -2.53 13.82 21.41
CA ASP A 282 -2.27 13.92 22.85
C ASP A 282 -2.46 12.56 23.54
N LYS A 283 -1.95 12.43 24.75
CA LYS A 283 -2.13 11.24 25.60
C LYS A 283 -2.50 11.69 27.01
N PRO A 284 -3.78 11.99 27.27
CA PRO A 284 -4.24 12.60 28.53
C PRO A 284 -3.88 11.78 29.78
N GLU A 285 -3.78 10.47 29.63
CA GLU A 285 -3.46 9.53 30.71
C GLU A 285 -1.99 9.58 31.16
N ARG A 286 -1.10 10.20 30.37
CA ARG A 286 0.35 10.28 30.66
C ARG A 286 0.70 11.70 31.11
N PRO A 287 1.23 11.90 32.34
CA PRO A 287 1.56 13.24 32.86
C PRO A 287 2.59 14.02 32.01
N ARG A 288 3.46 13.32 31.28
CA ARG A 288 4.44 13.93 30.35
C ARG A 288 3.89 14.16 28.94
N GLY A 289 2.65 13.78 28.66
CA GLY A 289 2.02 13.88 27.34
C GLY A 289 2.69 13.00 26.28
N VAL A 290 2.65 13.47 25.05
CA VAL A 290 3.22 12.83 23.85
C VAL A 290 4.70 13.20 23.69
N ASP A 291 5.57 12.20 23.56
CA ASP A 291 6.98 12.37 23.24
C ASP A 291 7.31 12.17 21.74
N VAL A 292 8.59 12.21 21.39
CA VAL A 292 9.04 12.11 19.99
C VAL A 292 8.82 10.70 19.44
N GLU A 293 9.01 9.69 20.28
CA GLU A 293 8.76 8.29 19.97
C GLU A 293 7.26 8.03 19.68
N ASP A 294 6.37 8.62 20.49
CA ASP A 294 4.93 8.61 20.27
C ASP A 294 4.55 9.23 18.91
N CYS A 295 5.12 10.40 18.59
CA CYS A 295 4.89 11.08 17.30
C CYS A 295 5.38 10.22 16.13
N ALA A 296 6.55 9.58 16.27
CA ALA A 296 7.10 8.70 15.24
C ALA A 296 6.22 7.45 15.03
N LEU A 297 5.71 6.86 16.10
CA LEU A 297 4.82 5.69 16.04
C LEU A 297 3.53 6.05 15.29
N VAL A 298 2.87 7.12 15.70
CA VAL A 298 1.61 7.56 15.08
C VAL A 298 1.84 8.00 13.63
N SER A 299 2.91 8.75 13.33
CA SER A 299 3.26 9.15 11.97
C SER A 299 3.46 7.94 11.04
N ASN A 300 4.17 6.91 11.51
CA ASN A 300 4.40 5.70 10.75
C ASN A 300 3.09 4.94 10.47
N GLN A 301 2.16 4.91 11.43
CA GLN A 301 0.89 4.22 11.26
C GLN A 301 -0.05 5.01 10.34
N LEU A 302 -0.22 6.31 10.58
CA LEU A 302 -1.03 7.19 9.76
C LEU A 302 -0.57 7.19 8.31
N SER A 303 0.74 7.24 8.07
CA SER A 303 1.27 7.17 6.70
C SER A 303 0.85 5.90 5.95
N ARG A 304 0.69 4.77 6.65
CA ARG A 304 0.24 3.51 6.05
C ARG A 304 -1.26 3.52 5.78
N VAL A 305 -2.05 3.97 6.75
CA VAL A 305 -3.52 3.99 6.61
C VAL A 305 -3.94 5.01 5.56
N LEU A 306 -3.39 6.22 5.59
CA LEU A 306 -3.65 7.24 4.58
C LEU A 306 -3.24 6.79 3.17
N ALA A 307 -2.20 5.96 3.04
CA ALA A 307 -1.82 5.36 1.76
C ALA A 307 -2.74 4.20 1.32
N VAL A 308 -3.42 3.51 2.24
CA VAL A 308 -4.43 2.50 1.92
C VAL A 308 -5.72 3.16 1.43
N GLU A 309 -6.12 4.24 2.10
CA GLU A 309 -7.33 5.01 1.81
C GLU A 309 -7.16 6.05 0.69
N GLU A 310 -6.01 6.04 0.00
CA GLU A 310 -5.68 6.93 -1.11
C GLU A 310 -5.79 8.44 -0.77
N VAL A 311 -5.45 8.83 0.46
CA VAL A 311 -5.48 10.23 0.89
C VAL A 311 -4.31 11.02 0.27
N ASP A 312 -4.63 12.07 -0.49
CA ASP A 312 -3.65 12.94 -1.16
C ASP A 312 -2.99 13.92 -0.17
N TYR A 313 -1.75 13.64 0.22
CA TYR A 313 -0.87 14.55 0.97
C TYR A 313 0.60 14.32 0.56
N ASP A 314 1.42 15.38 0.54
CA ASP A 314 2.84 15.30 0.16
C ASP A 314 3.74 15.12 1.39
N ARG A 315 3.34 15.70 2.53
CA ARG A 315 4.10 15.65 3.79
C ARG A 315 3.17 15.48 4.98
N LEU A 316 3.37 14.42 5.75
CA LEU A 316 2.72 14.22 7.04
C LEU A 316 3.61 14.77 8.15
N GLU A 317 3.05 15.61 8.99
CA GLU A 317 3.68 16.11 10.22
C GLU A 317 2.81 15.66 11.39
N VAL A 318 3.35 14.81 12.27
CA VAL A 318 2.68 14.45 13.52
C VAL A 318 3.44 15.09 14.66
N SER A 319 2.71 15.81 15.50
CA SER A 319 3.28 16.46 16.67
C SER A 319 2.30 16.39 17.83
N SER A 320 2.81 16.55 19.04
CA SER A 320 1.93 17.00 20.10
C SER A 320 1.40 18.40 19.74
N PRO A 321 0.23 18.83 20.26
CA PRO A 321 -0.20 20.24 20.19
C PRO A 321 0.83 21.20 20.82
N GLY A 322 1.88 20.66 21.45
CA GLY A 322 2.89 21.41 22.15
C GLY A 322 2.25 22.19 23.29
N LEU A 323 2.80 23.37 23.51
CA LEU A 323 2.40 24.26 24.56
C LEU A 323 1.24 25.21 24.15
N ASP A 324 0.85 25.20 22.86
CA ASP A 324 -0.17 26.04 22.23
C ASP A 324 -1.42 25.22 21.85
N ARG A 325 -1.94 24.38 22.77
CA ARG A 325 -3.08 23.49 22.48
C ARG A 325 -4.32 24.27 22.05
N LEU A 326 -4.84 23.95 20.86
CA LEU A 326 -6.07 24.53 20.33
C LEU A 326 -7.29 23.98 21.09
N LEU A 327 -8.18 24.87 21.51
CA LEU A 327 -9.44 24.52 22.16
C LEU A 327 -10.57 24.65 21.13
N LYS A 328 -11.29 23.56 20.83
CA LYS A 328 -12.36 23.55 19.82
C LYS A 328 -13.68 23.02 20.38
N LYS A 329 -13.65 21.92 21.13
CA LYS A 329 -14.85 21.28 21.69
C LYS A 329 -15.18 21.87 23.06
N VAL A 330 -16.45 21.84 23.47
CA VAL A 330 -16.88 22.27 24.81
C VAL A 330 -16.05 21.60 25.90
N SER A 331 -15.80 20.29 25.74
CA SER A 331 -14.98 19.48 26.64
C SER A 331 -13.54 19.98 26.79
N ASP A 332 -12.97 20.62 25.76
CA ASP A 332 -11.63 21.22 25.87
C ASP A 332 -11.68 22.41 26.84
N PHE A 333 -12.67 23.30 26.68
CA PHE A 333 -12.77 24.48 27.52
C PHE A 333 -13.13 24.15 28.98
N GLU A 334 -13.84 23.06 29.22
CA GLU A 334 -14.08 22.53 30.57
C GLU A 334 -12.80 21.94 31.18
N ARG A 335 -12.11 21.08 30.42
CA ARG A 335 -10.89 20.39 30.87
C ARG A 335 -9.76 21.35 31.25
N PHE A 336 -9.65 22.47 30.55
CA PHE A 336 -8.57 23.45 30.77
C PHE A 336 -9.03 24.70 31.52
N ALA A 337 -10.18 24.66 32.20
CA ALA A 337 -10.58 25.72 33.12
C ALA A 337 -9.48 25.98 34.17
N GLY A 338 -9.19 27.27 34.42
CA GLY A 338 -8.08 27.75 35.26
C GLY A 338 -6.78 28.02 34.49
N SER A 339 -6.67 27.60 33.23
CA SER A 339 -5.48 27.83 32.41
C SER A 339 -5.55 29.16 31.67
N GLU A 340 -4.39 29.70 31.31
CA GLU A 340 -4.27 30.92 30.51
C GLU A 340 -4.46 30.58 29.02
N ILE A 341 -5.27 31.35 28.31
CA ILE A 341 -5.58 31.12 26.90
C ILE A 341 -5.54 32.43 26.10
N THR A 342 -5.27 32.31 24.80
CA THR A 342 -5.53 33.35 23.81
C THR A 342 -6.72 32.98 22.95
N LEU A 343 -7.56 33.97 22.64
CA LEU A 343 -8.80 33.84 21.90
C LEU A 343 -8.82 34.84 20.75
N LYS A 344 -9.20 34.37 19.56
CA LYS A 344 -9.51 35.19 18.39
C LYS A 344 -10.97 34.97 18.01
N LEU A 345 -11.72 36.05 17.87
CA LEU A 345 -13.13 36.05 17.51
C LEU A 345 -13.35 36.29 16.03
N ARG A 346 -14.44 35.74 15.49
CA ARG A 346 -14.90 35.99 14.12
C ARG A 346 -15.48 37.40 14.01
N LEU A 347 -16.41 37.72 14.90
CA LEU A 347 -16.99 39.05 15.07
C LEU A 347 -16.34 39.75 16.28
N PRO A 348 -15.97 41.04 16.16
CA PRO A 348 -15.36 41.78 17.25
C PRO A 348 -16.31 41.88 18.45
N SER A 349 -15.77 41.68 19.65
CA SER A 349 -16.44 41.99 20.91
C SER A 349 -15.78 43.24 21.48
N SER A 350 -16.56 44.25 21.86
CA SER A 350 -16.03 45.53 22.36
C SER A 350 -14.95 46.16 21.46
N GLY A 351 -15.11 46.06 20.13
CA GLY A 351 -14.19 46.62 19.13
C GLY A 351 -12.86 45.88 18.96
N ARG A 352 -12.61 44.79 19.72
CA ARG A 352 -11.40 43.97 19.62
C ARG A 352 -11.76 42.55 19.20
N ARG A 353 -10.84 41.88 18.49
CA ARG A 353 -11.00 40.49 18.03
C ARG A 353 -10.07 39.52 18.74
N ASN A 354 -9.02 40.02 19.38
CA ASN A 354 -8.03 39.19 20.05
C ASN A 354 -8.06 39.48 21.55
N PHE A 355 -8.10 38.42 22.36
CA PHE A 355 -8.16 38.47 23.81
C PHE A 355 -7.18 37.46 24.38
N SER A 356 -6.63 37.77 25.55
CA SER A 356 -5.82 36.84 26.35
C SER A 356 -6.33 36.92 27.79
N GLY A 357 -6.35 35.79 28.49
CA GLY A 357 -6.87 35.74 29.84
C GLY A 357 -6.95 34.34 30.41
N THR A 358 -7.42 34.23 31.65
CA THR A 358 -7.64 32.94 32.31
C THR A 358 -9.00 32.39 31.93
N LEU A 359 -9.04 31.18 31.38
CA LEU A 359 -10.26 30.46 31.05
C LEU A 359 -10.99 30.07 32.34
N CYS A 360 -12.22 30.52 32.55
CA CYS A 360 -13.00 30.20 33.75
C CYS A 360 -13.95 28.99 33.53
N GLY A 361 -14.01 28.47 32.30
CA GLY A 361 -14.87 27.34 31.90
C GLY A 361 -15.96 27.76 30.91
N VAL A 362 -16.96 26.89 30.73
CA VAL A 362 -18.10 27.09 29.82
C VAL A 362 -19.41 27.00 30.60
N SER A 363 -20.36 27.89 30.31
CA SER A 363 -21.76 27.80 30.77
C SER A 363 -22.69 28.21 29.63
N ASP A 364 -23.78 27.49 29.41
CA ASP A 364 -24.82 27.84 28.44
C ASP A 364 -24.28 28.11 27.01
N GLY A 365 -23.27 27.35 26.59
CA GLY A 365 -22.61 27.50 25.28
C GLY A 365 -21.72 28.75 25.15
N LYS A 366 -21.48 29.48 26.26
CA LYS A 366 -20.57 30.62 26.33
C LYS A 366 -19.31 30.28 27.11
N VAL A 367 -18.17 30.59 26.51
CA VAL A 367 -16.85 30.50 27.14
C VAL A 367 -16.63 31.74 28.00
N ARG A 368 -16.32 31.55 29.29
CA ARG A 368 -16.00 32.64 30.22
C ARG A 368 -14.50 32.84 30.31
N LEU A 369 -14.04 34.06 30.08
CA LEU A 369 -12.63 34.44 30.10
C LEU A 369 -12.43 35.62 31.07
N ARG A 370 -11.50 35.47 32.01
CA ARG A 370 -11.03 36.57 32.86
C ARG A 370 -9.86 37.27 32.19
N THR A 371 -10.06 38.51 31.75
CA THR A 371 -9.03 39.35 31.13
C THR A 371 -8.59 40.47 32.07
N ASP A 372 -7.51 41.16 31.73
CA ASP A 372 -7.05 42.36 32.47
C ASP A 372 -8.08 43.50 32.47
N ALA A 373 -9.03 43.48 31.52
CA ALA A 373 -10.11 44.46 31.41
C ALA A 373 -11.41 44.02 32.13
N GLY A 374 -11.41 42.84 32.78
CA GLY A 374 -12.57 42.26 33.45
C GLY A 374 -12.98 40.90 32.89
N ASP A 375 -13.99 40.30 33.53
CA ASP A 375 -14.58 39.03 33.12
C ASP A 375 -15.46 39.27 31.88
N MET A 376 -15.32 38.42 30.87
CA MET A 376 -16.10 38.49 29.65
C MET A 376 -16.62 37.11 29.24
N GLU A 377 -17.76 37.11 28.54
CA GLU A 377 -18.36 35.92 27.98
C GLU A 377 -18.32 35.98 26.45
N VAL A 378 -17.98 34.86 25.83
CA VAL A 378 -17.91 34.73 24.37
C VAL A 378 -18.69 33.51 23.95
N GLU A 379 -19.64 33.66 23.03
CA GLU A 379 -20.30 32.51 22.41
C GLU A 379 -19.30 31.60 21.71
N LEU A 380 -19.36 30.30 21.97
CA LEU A 380 -18.47 29.31 21.36
C LEU A 380 -18.46 29.42 19.81
N GLY A 381 -19.62 29.67 19.22
CA GLY A 381 -19.77 29.86 17.77
C GLY A 381 -19.08 31.12 17.20
N ASN A 382 -18.77 32.11 18.03
CA ASN A 382 -18.04 33.31 17.61
C ASN A 382 -16.51 33.15 17.73
N ILE A 383 -16.03 32.03 18.28
CA ILE A 383 -14.60 31.77 18.42
C ILE A 383 -14.04 31.28 17.08
N ASP A 384 -13.15 32.07 16.49
CA ASP A 384 -12.38 31.70 15.29
C ASP A 384 -11.24 30.75 15.67
N ARG A 385 -10.53 31.07 16.76
CA ARG A 385 -9.38 30.30 17.24
C ARG A 385 -9.19 30.51 18.74
N ALA A 386 -9.00 29.44 19.50
CA ALA A 386 -8.64 29.49 20.93
C ALA A 386 -7.41 28.62 21.17
N ARG A 387 -6.44 29.11 21.94
CA ARG A 387 -5.18 28.41 22.23
C ARG A 387 -4.80 28.55 23.70
N LEU A 388 -4.29 27.48 24.30
CA LEU A 388 -3.64 27.54 25.60
C LEU A 388 -2.33 28.31 25.52
N VAL A 389 -2.04 29.11 26.55
CA VAL A 389 -0.77 29.78 26.76
C VAL A 389 -0.01 29.00 27.83
N PRO A 390 1.20 28.50 27.55
CA PRO A 390 1.97 27.75 28.51
C PRO A 390 2.54 28.63 29.62
N ARG A 391 2.37 28.20 30.87
CA ARG A 391 3.12 28.77 31.98
C ARG A 391 4.44 28.06 32.13
N PHE A 392 5.54 28.73 31.79
CA PHE A 392 6.88 28.27 32.12
C PHE A 392 7.24 28.76 33.52
N GLU A 393 7.21 27.88 34.52
CA GLU A 393 7.86 28.16 35.80
C GLU A 393 9.38 28.20 35.57
N THR A 394 9.94 29.42 35.54
CA THR A 394 11.39 29.61 35.51
C THR A 394 11.95 29.24 36.89
N MET A 395 12.48 28.02 37.03
CA MET A 395 13.34 27.69 38.16
C MET A 395 14.62 28.51 38.05
N LYS A 396 14.71 29.60 38.82
CA LYS A 396 15.95 30.36 39.02
C LYS A 396 16.99 29.46 39.66
N SER A 397 17.99 29.06 38.88
CA SER A 397 19.18 28.36 39.38
C SER A 397 19.97 29.25 40.34
N GLY A 398 20.02 28.83 41.61
CA GLY A 398 21.15 28.93 42.53
C GLY A 398 21.85 30.28 42.68
N GLY A 399 21.48 31.03 43.73
CA GLY A 399 22.38 32.00 44.34
C GLY A 399 23.59 31.29 44.95
N LYS A 400 24.81 31.80 44.71
CA LYS A 400 26.03 31.37 45.39
C LYS A 400 25.92 31.65 46.89
N PRO A 401 26.30 30.70 47.77
CA PRO A 401 26.52 31.04 49.17
C PRO A 401 27.81 31.85 49.29
N VAL A 402 27.76 32.87 50.17
CA VAL A 402 28.87 33.73 50.59
C VAL A 402 29.83 32.97 51.48
#